data_AF-A0A1G9BIS9-F1
#
_entry.id   AF-A0A1G9BIS9-F1
#
_cell.length_a   1.000
_cell.length_b   1.000
_cell.length_c   1.000
_cell.angle_alpha   90.00
_cell.angle_beta   90.00
_cell.angle_gamma   90.00
#
_symmetry.space_group_name_H-M   'P 1'
#
loop_
_entity.id
_entity.type
_entity.pdbx_description
1 polymer ?
#
loop_
_entity_poly.entity_id
_entity_poly.type
_entity_poly.pdbx_seq_one_letter_code
_entity_poly.pdbx_strand_id
1 'polypeptide(L)'
;MGVMSTPGFGPPPGDFPPPPAYAPQVPQPVPAGPEFVAFDKNNALVIDPEGVSFDIGGQVADFPWQQLTQLHYTAQGVYLRVGITHAAGWFQECVIHAKKQQKLIQWLTELGPVAAHYQAQLAQRS
;
A
#
# COMPACT_ATOMS: atom_id res chain seq x y z
N MET A 1 -3.98 53.88 16.48
CA MET A 1 -4.23 52.86 15.46
C MET A 1 -3.02 51.94 15.43
N GLY A 2 -3.19 50.65 15.75
CA GLY A 2 -2.21 49.58 15.49
C GLY A 2 -1.29 49.23 16.67
N VAL A 3 -1.30 47.95 17.03
CA VAL A 3 -0.73 47.28 18.21
C VAL A 3 0.68 46.69 17.89
N MET A 4 1.68 46.76 18.80
CA MET A 4 2.23 45.67 19.65
C MET A 4 2.71 44.42 18.85
N SER A 5 3.91 43.81 18.95
CA SER A 5 5.07 43.85 19.86
C SER A 5 6.28 43.14 19.21
N THR A 6 7.51 43.59 19.48
CA THR A 6 8.74 42.76 19.51
C THR A 6 8.74 41.93 20.82
N PRO A 7 9.61 40.95 21.15
CA PRO A 7 10.88 40.52 20.53
C PRO A 7 11.09 38.97 20.45
N GLY A 8 11.71 38.47 19.37
CA GLY A 8 12.15 37.07 19.31
C GLY A 8 13.43 36.85 20.14
N PHE A 9 13.27 36.49 21.41
CA PHE A 9 14.31 36.17 22.38
C PHE A 9 14.91 34.78 22.09
N GLY A 10 16.22 34.69 21.82
CA GLY A 10 16.98 33.42 21.88
C GLY A 10 17.41 33.10 23.32
N PRO A 11 17.43 31.83 23.74
CA PRO A 11 18.69 31.18 24.22
C PRO A 11 18.67 29.61 24.07
N PRO A 12 19.66 28.80 24.53
CA PRO A 12 21.14 28.91 24.61
C PRO A 12 21.87 27.81 23.77
N PRO A 13 23.21 27.86 23.62
CA PRO A 13 24.01 26.79 23.00
C PRO A 13 24.33 25.66 23.99
N GLY A 14 24.01 24.41 23.66
CA GLY A 14 24.35 23.26 24.52
C GLY A 14 23.94 21.88 23.99
N ASP A 15 24.87 21.26 23.26
CA ASP A 15 25.18 19.82 23.13
C ASP A 15 24.06 18.77 23.44
N PHE A 16 23.22 18.50 22.45
CA PHE A 16 22.55 17.20 22.27
C PHE A 16 22.49 16.91 20.76
N PRO A 17 22.89 15.71 20.27
CA PRO A 17 22.53 15.31 18.92
C PRO A 17 21.00 15.21 18.86
N PRO A 18 20.34 15.94 17.93
CA PRO A 18 18.89 15.87 17.83
C PRO A 18 18.46 14.45 17.47
N PRO A 19 17.34 13.94 18.02
CA PRO A 19 16.67 12.80 17.39
C PRO A 19 16.43 13.16 15.92
N PRO A 20 16.52 12.20 14.98
CA PRO A 20 16.27 12.48 13.58
C PRO A 20 14.89 13.14 13.48
N ALA A 21 14.89 14.43 13.15
CA ALA A 21 13.68 15.13 12.82
C ALA A 21 13.10 14.37 11.64
N TYR A 22 11.91 13.81 11.81
CA TYR A 22 11.05 13.47 10.68
C TYR A 22 10.90 14.76 9.89
N ALA A 23 11.73 14.94 8.87
CA ALA A 23 11.54 15.97 7.88
C ALA A 23 10.12 15.79 7.34
N PRO A 24 9.39 16.87 7.04
CA PRO A 24 8.17 16.75 6.25
C PRO A 24 8.59 16.01 4.98
N GLN A 25 8.19 14.75 4.88
CA GLN A 25 8.51 13.90 3.75
C GLN A 25 7.88 14.62 2.56
N VAL A 26 8.74 15.27 1.76
CA VAL A 26 8.33 15.77 0.45
C VAL A 26 7.57 14.61 -0.20
N PRO A 27 6.31 14.79 -0.62
CA PRO A 27 5.60 13.72 -1.29
C PRO A 27 6.42 13.40 -2.52
N GLN A 28 7.18 12.31 -2.45
CA GLN A 28 7.77 11.72 -3.62
C GLN A 28 6.60 11.51 -4.57
N PRO A 29 6.72 11.87 -5.86
CA PRO A 29 5.68 11.56 -6.82
C PRO A 29 5.53 10.04 -6.82
N VAL A 30 4.56 9.55 -6.05
CA VAL A 30 4.08 8.18 -6.13
C VAL A 30 3.76 7.98 -7.61
N PRO A 31 4.31 6.95 -8.27
CA PRO A 31 4.00 6.74 -9.67
C PRO A 31 2.48 6.76 -9.81
N ALA A 32 1.91 7.59 -10.68
CA ALA A 32 0.45 7.73 -10.76
C ALA A 32 -0.16 6.46 -11.36
N GLY A 33 -0.40 5.45 -10.51
CA GLY A 33 -0.96 4.16 -10.85
C GLY A 33 -2.25 3.92 -10.07
N PRO A 34 -3.13 3.04 -10.58
CA PRO A 34 -4.38 2.72 -9.90
C PRO A 34 -4.07 1.98 -8.59
N GLU A 35 -4.51 2.51 -7.45
CA GLU A 35 -4.34 1.90 -6.14
C GLU A 35 -5.61 1.16 -5.70
N PHE A 36 -5.43 0.07 -4.95
CA PHE A 36 -6.51 -0.69 -4.37
C PHE A 36 -6.14 -1.13 -2.95
N VAL A 37 -7.09 -0.96 -2.03
CA VAL A 37 -6.96 -1.41 -0.65
C VAL A 37 -8.17 -2.22 -0.22
N ALA A 38 -7.91 -3.38 0.37
CA ALA A 38 -8.91 -4.19 1.04
C ALA A 38 -8.38 -4.61 2.41
N PHE A 39 -9.26 -4.68 3.41
CA PHE A 39 -8.88 -5.14 4.74
C PHE A 39 -10.08 -5.75 5.47
N ASP A 40 -9.79 -6.65 6.39
CA ASP A 40 -10.71 -7.21 7.38
C ASP A 40 -10.13 -6.98 8.80
N LYS A 41 -10.67 -7.64 9.83
CA LYS A 41 -10.21 -7.54 11.22
C LYS A 41 -8.77 -8.03 11.42
N ASN A 42 -8.29 -8.96 10.60
CA ASN A 42 -7.00 -9.62 10.81
C ASN A 42 -6.03 -9.48 9.63
N ASN A 43 -6.52 -9.13 8.44
CA ASN A 43 -5.71 -9.14 7.22
C ASN A 43 -5.95 -7.85 6.44
N ALA A 44 -4.94 -7.37 5.73
CA ALA A 44 -5.04 -6.30 4.75
C ALA A 44 -4.28 -6.65 3.47
N LEU A 45 -4.69 -5.98 2.39
CA LEU A 45 -4.12 -6.03 1.06
C LEU A 45 -4.05 -4.61 0.56
N VAL A 46 -2.87 -4.21 0.14
CA VAL A 46 -2.64 -2.98 -0.60
C VAL A 46 -2.02 -3.36 -1.93
N ILE A 47 -2.53 -2.78 -3.00
CA ILE A 47 -1.97 -2.86 -4.34
C ILE A 47 -1.76 -1.42 -4.77
N ASP A 48 -0.53 -1.08 -5.08
CA ASP A 48 -0.14 0.28 -5.37
C ASP A 48 0.99 0.28 -6.43
N PRO A 49 1.44 1.44 -6.89
CA PRO A 49 2.46 1.53 -7.95
C PRO A 49 3.84 0.98 -7.57
N GLU A 50 4.16 0.85 -6.29
CA GLU A 50 5.39 0.24 -5.79
C GLU A 50 5.30 -1.29 -5.81
N GLY A 51 4.12 -1.85 -5.48
CA GLY A 51 3.93 -3.28 -5.45
C GLY A 51 2.59 -3.75 -4.88
N VAL A 52 2.66 -4.93 -4.26
CA VAL A 52 1.56 -5.54 -3.53
C VAL A 52 2.04 -5.78 -2.10
N SER A 53 1.31 -5.28 -1.12
CA SER A 53 1.60 -5.51 0.30
C SER A 53 0.49 -6.33 0.93
N PHE A 54 0.87 -7.41 1.60
CA PHE A 54 -0.03 -8.25 2.38
C PHE A 54 0.23 -8.01 3.87
N ASP A 55 -0.82 -7.76 4.63
CA ASP A 55 -0.81 -7.88 6.08
C ASP A 55 -1.62 -9.13 6.43
N ILE A 56 -1.00 -10.13 7.04
CA ILE A 56 -1.65 -11.37 7.46
C ILE A 56 -1.40 -11.58 8.94
N GLY A 57 -2.42 -11.33 9.76
CA GLY A 57 -2.31 -11.45 11.21
C GLY A 57 -1.27 -10.50 11.83
N GLY A 58 -1.08 -9.31 11.25
CA GLY A 58 -0.09 -8.33 11.68
C GLY A 58 1.34 -8.57 11.16
N GLN A 59 1.54 -9.56 10.29
CA GLN A 59 2.77 -9.72 9.53
C GLN A 59 2.62 -9.03 8.18
N VAL A 60 3.34 -7.91 8.02
CA VAL A 60 3.40 -7.17 6.76
C VAL A 60 4.50 -7.75 5.87
N ALA A 61 4.16 -8.05 4.63
CA ALA A 61 5.07 -8.49 3.59
C ALA A 61 4.83 -7.68 2.32
N ASP A 62 5.88 -6.99 1.88
CA ASP A 62 5.85 -6.12 0.70
C ASP A 62 6.47 -6.84 -0.50
N PHE A 63 5.76 -6.82 -1.63
CA PHE A 63 6.14 -7.49 -2.85
C PHE A 63 6.20 -6.50 -4.01
N PRO A 64 7.38 -5.92 -4.32
CA PRO A 64 7.52 -4.96 -5.40
C PRO A 64 7.27 -5.61 -6.76
N TRP A 65 6.68 -4.86 -7.71
CA TRP A 65 6.37 -5.37 -9.06
C TRP A 65 7.57 -5.95 -9.81
N GLN A 66 8.80 -5.54 -9.46
CA GLN A 66 10.03 -6.08 -10.05
C GLN A 66 10.32 -7.54 -9.68
N GLN A 67 9.77 -7.97 -8.56
CA GLN A 67 9.91 -9.32 -8.02
C GLN A 67 8.73 -10.21 -8.37
N LEU A 68 7.63 -9.62 -8.83
CA LEU A 68 6.42 -10.32 -9.21
C LEU A 68 6.46 -10.71 -10.69
N THR A 69 5.94 -11.89 -10.98
CA THR A 69 5.73 -12.37 -12.35
C THR A 69 4.24 -12.39 -12.70
N GLN A 70 3.38 -12.70 -11.72
CA GLN A 70 1.96 -12.79 -11.96
C GLN A 70 1.14 -12.35 -10.75
N LEU A 71 0.05 -11.64 -11.00
CA LEU A 71 -0.97 -11.30 -10.02
C LEU A 71 -2.26 -12.06 -10.37
N HIS A 72 -2.83 -12.72 -9.38
CA HIS A 72 -4.07 -13.48 -9.45
C HIS A 72 -5.04 -12.99 -8.39
N TYR A 73 -6.32 -12.95 -8.72
CA TYR A 73 -7.35 -12.70 -7.73
C TYR A 73 -8.58 -13.54 -8.02
N THR A 74 -9.25 -13.97 -6.96
CA THR A 74 -10.49 -14.74 -7.04
C THR A 74 -11.40 -14.42 -5.86
N ALA A 75 -12.67 -14.70 -6.03
CA ALA A 75 -13.68 -14.53 -4.99
C ALA A 75 -14.31 -15.87 -4.67
N GLN A 76 -14.43 -16.18 -3.38
CA GLN A 76 -15.07 -17.40 -2.90
C GLN A 76 -16.04 -17.06 -1.78
N GLY A 77 -17.34 -17.08 -2.08
CA GLY A 77 -18.39 -16.73 -1.12
C GLY A 77 -18.34 -15.25 -0.72
N VAL A 78 -17.80 -14.97 0.46
CA VAL A 78 -17.59 -13.61 1.01
C VAL A 78 -16.10 -13.29 1.23
N TYR A 79 -15.22 -14.13 0.70
CA TYR A 79 -13.77 -13.98 0.81
C TYR A 79 -13.18 -13.53 -0.52
N LEU A 80 -12.40 -12.46 -0.48
CA LEU A 80 -11.52 -12.03 -1.55
C LEU A 80 -10.18 -12.74 -1.35
N ARG A 81 -9.70 -13.46 -2.35
CA ARG A 81 -8.37 -14.05 -2.34
C ARG A 81 -7.53 -13.37 -3.41
N VAL A 82 -6.35 -12.92 -3.02
CA VAL A 82 -5.39 -12.33 -3.96
C VAL A 82 -4.07 -13.05 -3.77
N GLY A 83 -3.53 -13.55 -4.87
CA GLY A 83 -2.32 -14.33 -4.93
C GLY A 83 -1.29 -13.67 -5.83
N ILE A 84 -0.04 -13.69 -5.42
CA ILE A 84 1.09 -13.24 -6.23
C ILE A 84 2.03 -14.40 -6.48
N THR A 85 2.61 -14.45 -7.68
CA THR A 85 3.69 -15.35 -8.04
C THR A 85 4.97 -14.53 -8.12
N HIS A 86 5.96 -14.90 -7.31
CA HIS A 86 7.27 -14.29 -7.31
C HIS A 86 8.16 -14.89 -8.41
N ALA A 87 9.12 -14.13 -8.94
CA ALA A 87 10.05 -14.54 -9.97
C ALA A 87 10.94 -15.73 -9.55
N ALA A 88 11.14 -15.91 -8.25
CA ALA A 88 11.82 -17.09 -7.69
C ALA A 88 10.94 -18.36 -7.66
N GLY A 89 9.71 -18.31 -8.17
CA GLY A 89 8.81 -19.46 -8.35
C GLY A 89 7.93 -19.80 -7.15
N TRP A 90 7.97 -19.02 -6.07
CA TRP A 90 7.05 -19.19 -4.94
C TRP A 90 5.78 -18.34 -5.13
N PHE A 91 4.69 -18.80 -4.52
CA PHE A 91 3.38 -18.17 -4.59
C PHE A 91 2.92 -17.81 -3.18
N GLN A 92 2.35 -16.63 -3.02
CA GLN A 92 1.80 -16.17 -1.76
C GLN A 92 0.37 -15.69 -1.98
N GLU A 93 -0.55 -16.14 -1.11
CA GLU A 93 -1.94 -15.67 -1.12
C GLU A 93 -2.30 -14.92 0.16
N CYS A 94 -3.12 -13.88 0.00
CA CYS A 94 -3.80 -13.18 1.08
C CYS A 94 -5.32 -13.35 0.92
N VAL A 95 -6.00 -13.67 2.03
CA VAL A 95 -7.44 -13.89 2.07
C VAL A 95 -8.10 -12.86 2.97
N ILE A 96 -9.01 -12.09 2.40
CA ILE A 96 -9.72 -11.00 3.08
C ILE A 96 -11.20 -11.31 3.15
N HIS A 97 -11.74 -11.27 4.36
CA HIS A 97 -13.15 -11.50 4.59
C HIS A 97 -13.96 -10.20 4.45
N ALA A 98 -14.78 -10.10 3.42
CA ALA A 98 -15.59 -8.91 3.15
C ALA A 98 -16.77 -8.74 4.12
N LYS A 99 -17.11 -9.77 4.91
CA LYS A 99 -18.30 -9.93 5.76
C LYS A 99 -19.66 -9.86 5.04
N LYS A 100 -19.76 -9.08 3.97
CA LYS A 100 -20.96 -8.88 3.15
C LYS A 100 -20.61 -9.11 1.69
N GLN A 101 -21.48 -9.82 0.97
CA GLN A 101 -21.29 -10.10 -0.46
C GLN A 101 -21.26 -8.81 -1.30
N GLN A 102 -22.07 -7.79 -0.97
CA GLN A 102 -22.03 -6.50 -1.66
C GLN A 102 -20.66 -5.81 -1.54
N LYS A 103 -19.98 -5.95 -0.39
CA LYS A 103 -18.63 -5.38 -0.19
C LYS A 103 -17.60 -6.12 -1.02
N LEU A 104 -17.72 -7.45 -1.14
CA LEU A 104 -16.90 -8.25 -2.03
C LEU A 104 -17.08 -7.85 -3.50
N ILE A 105 -18.32 -7.65 -3.95
CA ILE A 105 -18.62 -7.22 -5.32
C ILE A 105 -18.01 -5.84 -5.58
N GLN A 106 -18.14 -4.90 -4.65
CA GLN A 106 -17.48 -3.60 -4.72
C GLN A 106 -15.96 -3.77 -4.87
N TRP A 107 -15.33 -4.56 -4.00
CA TRP A 107 -13.89 -4.82 -4.09
C TRP A 107 -13.46 -5.44 -5.40
N LEU A 108 -14.21 -6.41 -5.95
CA LEU A 108 -13.90 -6.98 -7.27
C LEU A 108 -14.05 -5.95 -8.40
N THR A 109 -15.02 -5.05 -8.28
CA THR A 109 -15.27 -3.99 -9.27
C THR A 109 -14.13 -2.96 -9.27
N GLU A 110 -13.59 -2.63 -8.10
CA GLU A 110 -12.44 -1.74 -7.96
C GLU A 110 -11.12 -2.44 -8.31
N LEU A 111 -10.96 -3.71 -7.92
CA LEU A 111 -9.75 -4.50 -8.18
C LEU A 111 -9.58 -4.86 -9.66
N GLY A 112 -10.68 -5.09 -10.40
CA GLY A 112 -10.63 -5.47 -11.81
C GLY A 112 -9.73 -4.56 -12.68
N PRO A 113 -10.00 -3.23 -12.77
CA PRO A 113 -9.17 -2.32 -13.56
C PRO A 113 -7.74 -2.18 -13.01
N VAL A 114 -7.57 -2.21 -11.69
CA VAL A 114 -6.26 -2.12 -11.01
C VAL A 114 -5.39 -3.33 -11.38
N ALA A 115 -5.92 -4.54 -11.18
CA ALA A 115 -5.24 -5.77 -11.51
C ALA A 115 -4.93 -5.87 -13.01
N ALA A 116 -5.86 -5.48 -13.88
CA ALA A 116 -5.63 -5.46 -15.33
C ALA A 116 -4.47 -4.52 -15.72
N HIS A 117 -4.36 -3.35 -15.09
CA HIS A 117 -3.26 -2.40 -15.33
C HIS A 117 -1.91 -3.02 -14.98
N TYR A 118 -1.76 -3.59 -13.78
CA TYR A 118 -0.50 -4.19 -13.35
C TYR A 118 -0.19 -5.52 -14.04
N GLN A 119 -1.20 -6.32 -14.39
CA GLN A 119 -1.00 -7.51 -15.23
C GLN A 119 -0.45 -7.12 -16.60
N ALA A 120 -0.97 -6.06 -17.21
CA ALA A 120 -0.43 -5.53 -18.47
C ALA A 120 1.03 -5.03 -18.30
N GLN A 121 1.35 -4.41 -17.16
CA GLN A 121 2.72 -4.01 -16.83
C GLN A 121 3.65 -5.23 -16.69
N LEU A 122 3.22 -6.29 -16.01
CA LEU A 122 3.98 -7.53 -15.84
C LEU A 122 4.22 -8.22 -17.19
N ALA A 123 3.21 -8.23 -18.07
CA ALA A 123 3.32 -8.78 -19.42
C ALA A 123 4.31 -8.00 -20.31
N GLN A 124 4.43 -6.68 -20.14
CA GLN A 124 5.40 -5.86 -20.87
C GLN A 124 6.85 -6.08 -20.43
N ARG A 125 7.06 -6.73 -19.28
CA ARG A 125 8.38 -6.97 -18.69
C ARG A 125 8.90 -8.39 -18.91
N SER A 126 8.05 -9.28 -19.41
CA SER A 126 8.37 -10.71 -19.67
C SER A 126 8.93 -10.92 -21.08
#